data_AF-A0A4Q0U1C4-F1
#
_entry.id   AF-A0A4Q0U1C4-F1
#
_cell.length_a   1.000
_cell.length_b   1.000
_cell.length_c   1.000
_cell.angle_alpha   90.00
_cell.angle_beta   90.00
_cell.angle_gamma   90.00
#
_symmetry.space_group_name_H-M   'P 1'
#
loop_
_entity.id
_entity.type
_entity.pdbx_description
1 polymer ?
#
loop_
_entity_poly.entity_id
_entity_poly.type
_entity_poly.pdbx_seq_one_letter_code
_entity_poly.pdbx_strand_id
1 'polypeptide(L)'
;MKKILSILVLAIIAVQFAFAGDIITKDVMTLPLPARNFINQHFSNPQISHIKIENEILQTKKYDVLLTNATEIDFDNRGNWIEVDCKKAAVPASIIPGFVKEYLKSNGYNSEFVTQIERDRRGYEVELNTDLSLKFTKDGRFRKAEY
;
A
#
# COMPACT_ATOMS: atom_id res chain seq x y z
N MET A 1 49.27 15.00 16.23
CA MET A 1 48.67 15.09 14.87
C MET A 1 47.59 14.04 14.56
N LYS A 2 47.45 12.92 15.31
CA LYS A 2 46.42 11.89 15.04
C LYS A 2 45.01 12.20 15.57
N LYS A 3 44.87 13.08 16.58
CA LYS A 3 43.58 13.42 17.22
C LYS A 3 42.74 14.43 16.42
N ILE A 4 43.38 15.27 15.59
CA ILE A 4 42.70 16.29 14.79
C ILE A 4 42.03 15.66 13.56
N LEU A 5 42.66 14.64 12.96
CA LEU A 5 42.08 13.85 11.86
C LEU A 5 40.84 13.08 12.32
N SER A 6 40.84 12.55 13.55
CA SER A 6 39.70 11.81 14.11
C SER A 6 38.49 12.69 14.43
N ILE A 7 38.69 13.97 14.75
CA ILE A 7 37.61 14.94 14.99
C ILE A 7 36.98 15.38 13.66
N LEU A 8 37.77 15.51 12.60
CA LEU A 8 37.28 15.83 11.25
C LEU A 8 36.46 14.67 10.63
N VAL A 9 36.83 13.41 10.90
CA VAL A 9 36.05 12.25 10.44
C VAL A 9 34.73 12.10 11.20
N LEU A 10 34.68 12.43 12.49
CA LEU A 10 33.43 12.43 13.27
C LEU A 10 32.47 13.56 12.86
N ALA A 11 32.99 14.73 12.45
CA ALA A 11 32.17 15.85 11.98
C ALA A 11 31.47 15.55 10.64
N ILE A 12 32.05 14.69 9.78
CA ILE A 12 31.43 14.28 8.51
C ILE A 12 30.29 13.27 8.73
N ILE A 13 30.34 12.48 9.79
CA ILE A 13 29.27 11.50 10.12
C ILE A 13 28.03 12.20 10.68
N ALA A 14 28.17 13.38 11.29
CA ALA A 14 27.05 14.13 11.87
C ALA A 14 26.09 14.76 10.84
N VAL A 15 26.48 14.84 9.55
CA VAL A 15 25.69 15.52 8.51
C VAL A 15 24.75 14.58 7.74
N GLN A 16 24.82 13.25 7.94
CA GLN A 16 24.05 12.30 7.12
C GLN A 16 22.67 11.91 7.66
N PHE A 17 22.16 12.58 8.69
CA PHE A 17 20.73 12.52 8.99
C PHE A 17 20.00 13.62 8.22
N ALA A 18 20.00 13.51 6.89
CA ALA A 18 18.98 14.19 6.11
C ALA A 18 17.66 13.57 6.54
N PHE A 19 16.90 14.28 7.38
CA PHE A 19 15.52 13.96 7.69
C PHE A 19 14.77 14.03 6.37
N ALA A 20 14.61 12.87 5.72
CA ALA A 20 13.89 12.73 4.48
C ALA A 20 12.40 12.81 4.79
N GLY A 21 11.90 14.03 5.00
CA GLY A 21 10.49 14.28 5.25
C GLY A 21 9.62 13.78 4.09
N ASP A 22 8.40 13.39 4.41
CA ASP A 22 7.42 12.94 3.43
C ASP A 22 7.18 14.02 2.38
N ILE A 23 7.14 13.63 1.10
CA ILE A 23 6.84 14.55 0.00
C ILE A 23 5.38 14.39 -0.36
N ILE A 24 4.62 15.48 -0.35
CA ILE A 24 3.22 15.49 -0.83
C ILE A 24 3.18 16.19 -2.19
N THR A 25 2.64 15.52 -3.20
CA THR A 25 2.55 16.04 -4.58
C THR A 25 1.24 15.66 -5.25
N LYS A 26 0.88 16.36 -6.33
CA LYS A 26 -0.19 15.97 -7.26
C LYS A 26 0.35 15.50 -8.61
N ASP A 27 1.68 15.53 -8.78
CA ASP A 27 2.31 15.12 -10.02
C ASP A 27 2.32 13.59 -10.14
N VAL A 28 1.41 13.07 -10.95
CA VAL A 28 1.25 11.64 -11.25
C VAL A 28 2.55 11.05 -11.83
N MET A 29 3.40 11.85 -12.48
CA MET A 29 4.67 11.39 -13.06
C MET A 29 5.70 10.99 -12.01
N THR A 30 5.48 11.32 -10.73
CA THR A 30 6.30 10.84 -9.61
C THR A 30 6.05 9.37 -9.26
N LEU A 31 4.91 8.80 -9.69
CA LEU A 31 4.58 7.39 -9.49
C LEU A 31 5.32 6.48 -10.49
N PRO A 32 5.79 5.30 -10.05
CA PRO A 32 6.30 4.28 -10.94
C PRO A 32 5.26 3.90 -12.01
N LEU A 33 5.72 3.53 -13.21
CA LEU A 33 4.83 3.12 -14.31
C LEU A 33 3.85 1.99 -13.91
N PRO A 34 4.25 0.94 -13.16
CA PRO A 34 3.30 -0.08 -12.71
C PRO A 34 2.15 0.47 -11.85
N ALA A 35 2.42 1.43 -10.97
CA ALA A 35 1.39 2.06 -10.13
C ALA A 35 0.39 2.86 -10.97
N ARG A 36 0.89 3.66 -11.92
CA ARG A 36 0.04 4.40 -12.87
C ARG A 36 -0.85 3.47 -13.69
N ASN A 37 -0.28 2.37 -14.19
CA ASN A 37 -1.03 1.37 -14.94
C ASN A 37 -2.11 0.71 -14.07
N PHE A 38 -1.78 0.35 -12.83
CA PHE A 38 -2.72 -0.22 -11.88
C PHE A 38 -3.92 0.70 -11.63
N ILE A 39 -3.66 1.98 -11.33
CA ILE A 39 -4.72 2.97 -11.08
C ILE A 39 -5.64 3.08 -12.31
N ASN A 40 -5.07 3.26 -13.50
CA ASN A 40 -5.83 3.40 -14.74
C ASN A 40 -6.60 2.14 -15.15
N GLN A 41 -6.11 0.96 -14.76
CA GLN A 41 -6.74 -0.32 -15.09
C GLN A 41 -7.94 -0.62 -14.20
N HIS A 42 -7.86 -0.30 -12.90
CA HIS A 42 -8.82 -0.79 -11.92
C HIS A 42 -9.83 0.27 -11.45
N PHE A 43 -9.53 1.56 -11.59
CA PHE A 43 -10.41 2.63 -11.15
C PHE A 43 -10.90 3.45 -12.35
N SER A 44 -12.22 3.48 -12.54
CA SER A 44 -12.85 4.26 -13.61
C SER A 44 -12.73 5.76 -13.33
N ASN A 45 -12.13 6.52 -14.25
CA ASN A 45 -11.88 7.96 -14.10
C ASN A 45 -11.17 8.33 -12.79
N PRO A 46 -9.96 7.80 -12.54
CA PRO A 46 -9.25 8.02 -11.28
C PRO A 46 -8.83 9.48 -11.18
N GLN A 47 -9.38 10.19 -10.20
CA GLN A 47 -8.98 11.56 -9.89
C GLN A 47 -8.08 11.51 -8.65
N ILE A 48 -6.79 11.82 -8.83
CA ILE A 48 -5.84 11.83 -7.73
C ILE A 48 -6.01 13.13 -6.93
N SER A 49 -6.26 13.00 -5.63
CA SER A 49 -6.26 14.11 -4.67
C SER A 49 -4.82 14.53 -4.35
N HIS A 50 -4.00 13.58 -3.89
CA HIS A 50 -2.57 13.76 -3.68
C HIS A 50 -1.86 12.39 -3.63
N ILE A 51 -0.53 12.46 -3.72
CA ILE A 51 0.41 11.35 -3.57
C ILE A 51 1.34 11.73 -2.43
N LYS A 52 1.44 10.87 -1.42
CA LYS A 52 2.44 10.95 -0.36
C LYS A 52 3.59 10.01 -0.73
N ILE A 53 4.82 10.51 -0.69
CA ILE A 53 6.03 9.73 -0.93
C ILE A 53 6.79 9.65 0.39
N GLU A 54 6.75 8.47 0.99
CA GLU A 54 7.44 8.19 2.24
C GLU A 54 8.84 7.65 1.95
N ASN A 55 9.85 8.20 2.62
CA ASN A 55 11.21 7.67 2.58
C ASN A 55 11.41 6.72 3.75
N GLU A 56 11.49 5.43 3.44
CA GLU A 56 11.80 4.38 4.41
C GLU A 56 13.32 4.19 4.62
N ILE A 57 13.65 3.33 5.58
CA ILE A 57 15.02 2.90 5.89
C ILE A 57 15.67 2.30 4.63
N LEU A 58 16.97 2.54 4.43
CA LEU A 58 17.73 2.11 3.24
C LEU A 58 17.32 2.81 1.93
N GLN A 59 16.70 4.00 2.01
CA GLN A 59 16.29 4.79 0.84
C GLN A 59 15.23 4.08 -0.03
N THR A 60 14.48 3.14 0.54
CA THR A 60 13.28 2.61 -0.13
C THR A 60 12.16 3.63 -0.03
N LYS A 61 11.32 3.71 -1.06
CA LYS A 61 10.18 4.62 -1.11
C LYS A 61 8.88 3.85 -1.03
N LYS A 62 7.89 4.41 -0.36
CA LYS A 62 6.49 4.02 -0.54
C LYS A 62 5.71 5.17 -1.14
N TYR A 63 4.64 4.82 -1.83
CA TYR A 63 3.76 5.78 -2.48
C TYR A 63 2.34 5.53 -2.02
N ASP A 64 1.76 6.49 -1.32
CA ASP A 64 0.38 6.41 -0.84
C ASP A 64 -0.43 7.38 -1.69
N VAL A 65 -1.36 6.83 -2.46
CA VAL A 65 -2.18 7.58 -3.41
C VAL A 65 -3.58 7.73 -2.85
N LEU A 66 -3.98 8.97 -2.56
CA LEU A 66 -5.35 9.29 -2.22
C LEU A 66 -6.10 9.75 -3.47
N LEU A 67 -7.17 9.04 -3.81
CA LEU A 67 -8.12 9.46 -4.84
C LEU A 67 -9.19 10.39 -4.25
N THR A 68 -9.85 11.21 -5.08
CA THR A 68 -10.86 12.17 -4.61
C THR A 68 -12.12 11.51 -4.02
N ASN A 69 -12.37 10.23 -4.33
CA ASN A 69 -13.44 9.44 -3.72
C ASN A 69 -13.03 8.80 -2.38
N ALA A 70 -11.90 9.23 -1.80
CA ALA A 70 -11.28 8.73 -0.58
C ALA A 70 -10.71 7.31 -0.65
N THR A 71 -10.62 6.70 -1.84
CA THR A 71 -9.84 5.46 -1.99
C THR A 71 -8.36 5.75 -1.77
N GLU A 72 -7.73 4.96 -0.91
CA GLU A 72 -6.30 4.96 -0.63
C GLU A 72 -5.65 3.74 -1.29
N ILE A 73 -4.51 3.95 -1.93
CA ILE A 73 -3.76 2.89 -2.61
C ILE A 73 -2.29 3.05 -2.31
N ASP A 74 -1.72 2.04 -1.64
CA ASP A 74 -0.32 2.05 -1.25
C ASP A 74 0.48 1.19 -2.21
N PHE A 75 1.64 1.70 -2.63
CA PHE A 75 2.56 1.00 -3.50
C PHE A 75 3.96 0.90 -2.90
N ASP A 76 4.61 -0.22 -3.18
CA ASP A 76 6.04 -0.37 -2.92
C ASP A 76 6.88 0.54 -3.85
N ASN A 77 8.19 0.56 -3.62
CA ASN A 77 9.13 1.37 -4.41
C ASN A 77 9.17 1.04 -5.92
N ARG A 78 8.61 -0.10 -6.33
CA ARG A 78 8.53 -0.56 -7.72
C ARG A 78 7.15 -0.28 -8.34
N GLY A 79 6.19 0.21 -7.56
CA GLY A 79 4.82 0.45 -7.99
C GLY A 79 3.92 -0.79 -7.92
N ASN A 80 4.30 -1.83 -7.19
CA ASN A 80 3.39 -2.93 -6.90
C ASN A 80 2.49 -2.52 -5.73
N TRP A 81 1.18 -2.68 -5.89
CA TRP A 81 0.25 -2.38 -4.81
C TRP A 81 0.52 -3.27 -3.59
N ILE A 82 0.44 -2.67 -2.42
CA ILE A 82 0.51 -3.30 -1.09
C ILE A 82 -0.91 -3.33 -0.52
N GLU A 83 -1.61 -2.21 -0.59
CA GLU A 83 -2.94 -2.02 -0.03
C GLU A 83 -3.86 -1.27 -0.99
N VAL A 84 -5.14 -1.63 -0.96
CA VAL A 84 -6.23 -0.88 -1.59
C VAL A 84 -7.35 -0.78 -0.57
N ASP A 85 -7.59 0.43 -0.07
CA ASP A 85 -8.66 0.75 0.88
C ASP A 85 -9.69 1.66 0.21
N CYS A 86 -10.87 1.12 -0.06
CA CYS A 86 -12.00 1.85 -0.65
C CYS A 86 -12.94 2.46 0.41
N LYS A 87 -12.53 2.46 1.68
CA LYS A 87 -13.27 2.93 2.86
C LYS A 87 -14.60 2.20 3.00
N LYS A 88 -15.68 2.82 2.51
CA LYS A 88 -17.05 2.26 2.57
C LYS A 88 -17.52 1.70 1.23
N ALA A 89 -16.75 1.87 0.17
CA ALA A 89 -17.06 1.36 -1.15
C ALA A 89 -16.40 0.00 -1.38
N ALA A 90 -16.89 -0.75 -2.36
CA ALA A 90 -16.29 -2.03 -2.72
C ALA A 90 -14.98 -1.83 -3.50
N VAL A 91 -13.97 -2.61 -3.12
CA VAL A 91 -12.76 -2.78 -3.93
C VAL A 91 -13.14 -3.34 -5.30
N PRO A 92 -12.60 -2.81 -6.40
CA PRO A 92 -12.83 -3.36 -7.74
C PRO A 92 -12.61 -4.88 -7.78
N ALA A 93 -13.61 -5.63 -8.26
CA ALA A 93 -13.57 -7.09 -8.28
C ALA A 93 -12.39 -7.67 -9.09
N SER A 94 -11.79 -6.89 -9.98
CA SER A 94 -10.59 -7.26 -10.75
C SER A 94 -9.31 -7.29 -9.90
N ILE A 95 -9.30 -6.66 -8.72
CA ILE A 95 -8.18 -6.69 -7.77
C ILE A 95 -8.28 -7.92 -6.85
N ILE A 96 -9.50 -8.37 -6.55
CA ILE A 96 -9.75 -9.45 -5.59
C ILE A 96 -9.33 -10.83 -6.15
N PRO A 97 -8.42 -11.56 -5.49
CA PRO A 97 -8.00 -12.90 -5.90
C PRO A 97 -9.15 -13.91 -5.92
N GLY A 98 -9.06 -14.92 -6.80
CA GLY A 98 -10.08 -15.95 -6.96
C GLY A 98 -10.40 -16.71 -5.66
N PHE A 99 -9.38 -17.08 -4.89
CA PHE A 99 -9.56 -17.82 -3.62
C PHE A 99 -10.36 -17.01 -2.57
N VAL A 100 -10.29 -15.68 -2.59
CA VAL A 100 -11.09 -14.82 -1.70
C VAL A 100 -12.55 -14.91 -2.11
N LYS A 101 -12.84 -14.75 -3.41
CA LYS A 101 -14.22 -14.84 -3.94
C LYS A 101 -14.85 -16.19 -3.64
N GLU A 102 -14.07 -17.26 -3.82
CA GLU A 102 -14.49 -18.63 -3.49
C GLU A 102 -14.76 -18.78 -1.99
N TYR A 103 -13.85 -18.30 -1.13
CA TYR A 103 -14.04 -18.34 0.32
C TYR A 103 -15.30 -17.60 0.76
N LEU A 104 -15.53 -16.39 0.26
CA LEU A 104 -16.72 -15.59 0.61
C LEU A 104 -18.00 -16.35 0.25
N LYS A 105 -18.08 -16.86 -0.98
CA LYS A 105 -19.23 -17.64 -1.44
C LYS A 105 -19.44 -18.91 -0.62
N SER A 106 -18.38 -19.68 -0.36
CA SER A 106 -18.46 -20.96 0.36
C SER A 106 -18.82 -20.82 1.83
N ASN A 107 -18.58 -19.65 2.44
CA ASN A 107 -18.88 -19.38 3.84
C ASN A 107 -20.13 -18.51 4.05
N GLY A 108 -20.93 -18.30 2.99
CA GLY A 108 -22.23 -17.63 3.10
C GLY A 108 -22.18 -16.10 3.12
N TYR A 109 -21.04 -15.50 2.79
CA TYR A 109 -20.89 -14.05 2.66
C TYR A 109 -21.47 -13.59 1.31
N ASN A 110 -22.80 -13.53 1.23
CA ASN A 110 -23.53 -13.26 -0.02
C ASN A 110 -23.89 -11.78 -0.21
N SER A 111 -23.98 -11.01 0.88
CA SER A 111 -24.27 -9.58 0.87
C SER A 111 -23.03 -8.73 1.15
N GLU A 112 -22.02 -9.33 1.75
CA GLU A 112 -20.78 -8.70 2.13
C GLU A 112 -19.89 -8.48 0.91
N PHE A 113 -19.14 -7.39 0.94
CA PHE A 113 -18.17 -7.05 -0.08
C PHE A 113 -16.88 -6.59 0.57
N VAL A 114 -15.78 -6.73 -0.18
CA VAL A 114 -14.45 -6.32 0.27
C VAL A 114 -14.35 -4.79 0.23
N THR A 115 -14.06 -4.17 1.36
CA THR A 115 -13.79 -2.73 1.49
C THR A 115 -12.29 -2.43 1.42
N GLN A 116 -11.46 -3.36 1.88
CA GLN A 116 -10.01 -3.24 1.87
C GLN A 116 -9.33 -4.57 1.56
N ILE A 117 -8.22 -4.51 0.82
CA ILE A 117 -7.35 -5.65 0.59
C ILE A 117 -5.88 -5.23 0.73
N GLU A 118 -5.16 -5.93 1.59
CA GLU A 118 -3.72 -5.80 1.79
C GLU A 118 -3.01 -7.09 1.40
N ARG A 119 -1.78 -6.99 0.90
CA ARG A 119 -0.88 -8.13 0.71
C ARG A 119 0.54 -7.81 1.13
N ASP A 120 1.17 -8.79 1.75
CA ASP A 120 2.55 -8.71 2.20
C ASP A 120 3.29 -10.04 1.95
N ARG A 121 4.43 -10.23 2.62
CA ARG A 121 5.19 -11.48 2.53
C ARG A 121 4.50 -12.67 3.23
N ARG A 122 3.56 -12.43 4.14
CA ARG A 122 2.85 -13.43 4.93
C ARG A 122 1.58 -13.91 4.23
N GLY A 123 0.95 -13.07 3.42
CA GLY A 123 -0.19 -13.44 2.60
C GLY A 123 -1.10 -12.26 2.29
N TYR A 124 -2.40 -12.48 2.46
CA TYR A 124 -3.43 -11.48 2.18
C TYR A 124 -4.28 -11.23 3.42
N GLU A 125 -4.70 -9.99 3.57
CA GLU A 125 -5.72 -9.56 4.52
C GLU A 125 -6.83 -8.86 3.74
N VAL A 126 -8.08 -9.22 4.05
CA VAL A 126 -9.26 -8.74 3.35
C VAL A 126 -10.27 -8.31 4.38
N GLU A 127 -10.60 -7.02 4.39
CA GLU A 127 -11.65 -6.49 5.24
C GLU A 127 -12.97 -6.44 4.47
N LEU A 128 -14.04 -6.85 5.14
CA LEU A 128 -15.40 -6.75 4.62
C LEU A 128 -16.07 -5.47 5.12
N ASN A 129 -17.14 -5.05 4.45
CA ASN A 129 -18.00 -3.94 4.88
C ASN A 129 -18.68 -4.10 6.25
N THR A 130 -18.46 -5.23 6.93
CA THR A 130 -18.90 -5.51 8.30
C THR A 130 -17.74 -5.38 9.31
N ASP A 131 -16.62 -4.79 8.90
CA ASP A 131 -15.36 -4.65 9.63
C ASP A 131 -14.71 -6.01 9.98
N LEU A 132 -15.19 -7.10 9.37
CA LEU A 132 -14.60 -8.43 9.56
C LEU A 132 -13.36 -8.56 8.65
N SER A 133 -12.21 -8.79 9.27
CA SER A 133 -10.95 -9.06 8.59
C SER A 133 -10.70 -10.55 8.43
N LEU A 134 -10.45 -10.99 7.20
CA LEU A 134 -10.13 -12.36 6.82
C LEU A 134 -8.68 -12.46 6.36
N LYS A 135 -7.88 -13.32 7.01
CA LYS A 135 -6.46 -13.50 6.65
C LYS A 135 -6.24 -14.82 5.92
N PHE A 136 -5.47 -14.75 4.85
CA PHE A 136 -5.09 -15.86 4.01
C PHE A 136 -3.58 -15.97 3.92
N THR A 137 -3.06 -17.19 3.74
CA THR A 137 -1.68 -17.41 3.34
C THR A 137 -1.46 -16.92 1.89
N LYS A 138 -0.19 -16.81 1.48
CA LYS A 138 0.17 -16.43 0.11
C LYS A 138 -0.39 -17.36 -0.98
N ASP A 139 -0.57 -18.64 -0.65
CA ASP A 139 -1.20 -19.66 -1.51
C ASP A 139 -2.73 -19.71 -1.40
N GLY A 140 -3.36 -18.78 -0.68
CA GLY A 140 -4.82 -18.62 -0.63
C GLY A 140 -5.55 -19.48 0.40
N ARG A 141 -4.84 -20.13 1.34
CA ARG A 141 -5.47 -20.88 2.43
C ARG A 141 -5.91 -19.93 3.54
N PHE A 142 -7.16 -20.06 3.98
CA PHE A 142 -7.67 -19.31 5.12
C PHE A 142 -6.86 -19.61 6.39
N ARG A 143 -6.60 -18.57 7.18
CA ARG A 143 -5.86 -18.66 8.46
C ARG A 143 -6.72 -18.32 9.66
N LYS A 144 -7.34 -17.14 9.64
CA LYS A 144 -8.13 -16.62 10.76
C LYS A 144 -9.06 -15.50 10.29
N ALA A 145 -10.08 -15.26 11.09
CA ALA A 145 -10.96 -14.10 11.00
C ALA A 145 -10.86 -13.29 12.30
N GLU A 146 -10.88 -11.97 12.22
CA GLU A 146 -10.88 -11.08 13.39
C GLU A 146 -11.70 -9.80 13.13
N TYR A 147 -12.26 -9.25 14.21
CA TYR A 147 -12.92 -7.94 14.28
C TYR A 147 -12.00 -6.94 14.97
#